data_AF-A0A839A7A8-F1
#
_entry.id   AF-A0A839A7A8-F1
#
_cell.length_a   1.000
_cell.length_b   1.000
_cell.length_c   1.000
_cell.angle_alpha   90.00
_cell.angle_beta   90.00
_cell.angle_gamma   90.00
#
_symmetry.space_group_name_H-M   'P 1'
#
loop_
_entity.id
_entity.type
_entity.pdbx_description
1 polymer ?
#
loop_
_entity_poly.entity_id
_entity_poly.type
_entity_poly.pdbx_seq_one_letter_code
_entity_poly.pdbx_strand_id
1 'polypeptide(L)'
;MSFGNDDNIFRALQQFIDQYGDEFENIEKAIEAFMSFYNKGNLENEIESTPEMESAELLELSMSIDDEKQRKALLREAIELWPENWNAHLELIEGTLVEQIKQIRELEIKAFHKWEETDQVGWINYEERPYLRLKFMLAVILFKQGLLEEALEHFENLYEIDEMDSLGARYYIMSIYCRTYDFESAYELFSDVPYPASEDDRMIIPLLVVAVLTNKLTYAKDLFLDLEEANDNLFQLFMDDSWPMDLILGFGEVDHFQMNSFESIAVALNDILPVVVSSEYLFDWMLEEYEAAEPHERVNVNEKVISFTGASKQYRAQTNQFTYKSYLEIPVLADVVHNAAVTLQEMGLVKVEDFSAYTEKELLAVKHIGPQTIKQLKANGVKFKKK
;
A
#
# COMPACT_ATOMS: atom_id res chain seq x y z
N MET A 1 -0.82 -6.67 5.62
CA MET A 1 -0.20 -6.85 6.95
C MET A 1 -0.37 -8.32 7.35
N SER A 2 0.68 -8.98 7.82
CA SER A 2 0.56 -10.30 8.47
C SER A 2 -0.03 -10.07 9.86
N PHE A 3 -1.23 -10.59 10.14
CA PHE A 3 -2.01 -10.21 11.32
C PHE A 3 -1.82 -11.12 12.55
N GLY A 4 -1.04 -12.21 12.45
CA GLY A 4 -0.93 -13.21 13.53
C GLY A 4 0.50 -13.53 13.99
N ASN A 5 1.45 -13.65 13.05
CA ASN A 5 2.75 -14.25 13.37
C ASN A 5 3.68 -13.35 14.19
N ASP A 6 3.58 -12.03 14.00
CA ASP A 6 4.47 -11.07 14.67
C ASP A 6 4.20 -11.00 16.18
N ASP A 7 2.96 -11.11 16.66
CA ASP A 7 2.71 -11.09 18.11
C ASP A 7 3.04 -12.43 18.77
N ASN A 8 2.94 -13.54 18.04
CA ASN A 8 3.32 -14.86 18.56
C ASN A 8 4.80 -14.91 18.92
N ILE A 9 5.68 -14.31 18.11
CA ILE A 9 7.11 -14.23 18.44
C ILE A 9 7.38 -13.34 19.67
N PHE A 10 6.65 -12.24 19.86
CA PHE A 10 6.82 -11.41 21.07
C PHE A 10 6.30 -12.10 22.33
N ARG A 11 5.20 -12.85 22.24
CA ARG A 11 4.68 -13.67 23.34
C ARG A 11 5.64 -14.79 23.71
N ALA A 12 6.16 -15.49 22.70
CA ALA A 12 7.21 -16.49 22.87
C ALA A 12 8.47 -15.90 23.52
N LEU A 13 8.89 -14.71 23.10
CA LEU A 13 10.02 -14.00 23.70
C LEU A 13 9.74 -13.65 25.16
N GLN A 14 8.53 -13.19 25.49
CA GLN A 14 8.17 -12.87 26.87
C GLN A 14 8.22 -14.11 27.76
N GLN A 15 7.63 -15.24 27.32
CA GLN A 15 7.73 -16.50 28.05
C GLN A 15 9.18 -16.93 28.27
N PHE A 16 10.01 -16.82 27.24
CA PHE A 16 11.43 -17.14 27.34
C PHE A 16 12.16 -16.25 28.36
N ILE A 17 11.87 -14.94 28.36
CA ILE A 17 12.45 -14.00 29.33
C ILE A 17 11.95 -14.31 30.75
N ASP A 18 10.66 -14.61 30.93
CA ASP A 18 10.10 -14.91 32.24
C ASP A 18 10.67 -16.20 32.84
N GLN A 19 10.97 -17.19 31.99
CA GLN A 19 11.47 -18.49 32.41
C GLN A 19 13.00 -18.53 32.57
N TYR A 20 13.74 -17.90 31.66
CA TYR A 20 15.19 -18.02 31.56
C TYR A 20 15.94 -16.70 31.71
N GLY A 21 15.25 -15.56 31.84
CA GLY A 21 15.87 -14.23 31.86
C GLY A 21 16.94 -14.04 32.93
N ASP A 22 16.75 -14.63 34.11
CA ASP A 22 17.72 -14.61 35.22
C ASP A 22 19.01 -15.37 34.93
N GLU A 23 19.03 -16.24 33.91
CA GLU A 23 20.23 -16.99 33.48
C GLU A 23 21.16 -16.15 32.60
N PHE A 24 20.69 -14.99 32.12
CA PHE A 24 21.43 -14.10 31.24
C PHE A 24 21.99 -12.88 31.99
N GLU A 25 23.11 -12.36 31.49
CA GLU A 25 23.77 -11.18 32.07
C GLU A 25 22.89 -9.92 32.00
N ASN A 26 22.06 -9.83 30.95
CA ASN A 26 21.10 -8.76 30.70
C ASN A 26 20.02 -9.20 29.70
N ILE A 27 18.98 -8.39 29.56
CA ILE A 27 17.85 -8.64 28.65
C ILE A 27 18.30 -8.75 27.18
N GLU A 28 19.25 -7.93 26.75
CA GLU A 28 19.77 -7.96 25.36
C GLU A 28 20.32 -9.35 25.01
N LYS A 29 21.11 -9.96 25.90
CA LYS A 29 21.62 -11.32 25.69
C LYS A 29 20.54 -12.39 25.75
N ALA A 30 19.50 -12.20 26.56
CA ALA A 30 18.35 -13.09 26.57
C ALA A 30 17.60 -13.03 25.21
N ILE A 31 17.39 -11.83 24.66
CA ILE A 31 16.77 -11.64 23.34
C ILE A 31 17.64 -12.25 22.23
N GLU A 32 18.95 -12.03 22.23
CA GLU A 32 19.87 -12.64 21.25
C GLU A 32 19.82 -14.18 21.30
N ALA A 33 19.79 -14.74 22.50
CA ALA A 33 19.67 -16.18 22.70
C ALA A 33 18.33 -16.70 22.19
N PHE A 34 17.22 -16.05 22.54
CA PHE A 34 15.88 -16.37 22.04
C PHE A 34 15.84 -16.35 20.52
N MET A 35 16.28 -15.27 19.87
CA MET A 35 16.27 -15.15 18.41
C MET A 35 17.13 -16.24 17.74
N SER A 36 18.25 -16.61 18.35
CA SER A 36 19.10 -17.71 17.89
C SER A 36 18.40 -19.07 17.99
N PHE A 37 17.62 -19.32 19.04
CA PHE A 37 16.84 -20.55 19.20
C PHE A 37 15.62 -20.57 18.28
N TYR A 38 14.89 -19.46 18.19
CA TYR A 38 13.70 -19.28 17.35
C TYR A 38 14.02 -19.53 15.87
N ASN A 39 15.07 -18.88 15.35
CA ASN A 39 15.50 -19.04 13.96
C ASN A 39 16.01 -20.44 13.62
N LYS A 40 16.36 -21.26 14.62
CA LYS A 40 16.79 -22.66 14.44
C LYS A 40 15.65 -23.66 14.56
N GLY A 41 14.42 -23.20 14.86
CA GLY A 41 13.27 -24.07 15.14
C GLY A 41 13.41 -24.88 16.44
N ASN A 42 14.29 -24.45 17.35
CA ASN A 42 14.60 -25.21 18.56
C ASN A 42 13.67 -24.92 19.74
N LEU A 43 12.72 -23.98 19.59
CA LEU A 43 11.84 -23.54 20.67
C LEU A 43 10.47 -24.25 20.70
N GLU A 44 10.15 -25.13 19.74
CA GLU A 44 8.83 -25.81 19.64
C GLU A 44 8.45 -26.59 20.91
N ASN A 45 9.40 -26.98 21.76
CA ASN A 45 9.14 -27.70 23.01
C ASN A 45 9.38 -26.86 24.28
N GLU A 46 9.82 -25.60 24.14
CA GLU A 46 10.17 -24.71 25.26
C GLU A 46 9.18 -23.54 25.41
N ILE A 47 8.40 -23.22 24.37
CA ILE A 47 7.33 -22.22 24.43
C ILE A 47 6.00 -22.95 24.68
N GLU A 48 5.28 -22.56 25.73
CA GLU A 48 3.93 -23.07 25.98
C GLU A 48 2.93 -22.39 25.04
N SER A 49 2.12 -23.19 24.35
CA SER A 49 0.99 -22.70 23.56
C SER A 49 0.00 -21.96 24.45
N THR A 50 -0.32 -20.70 24.14
CA THR A 50 -1.33 -19.92 24.86
C THR A 50 -2.64 -19.85 24.06
N PRO A 51 -3.79 -19.62 24.72
CA PRO A 51 -5.07 -19.44 24.02
C PRO A 51 -5.04 -18.34 22.94
N GLU A 52 -4.26 -17.27 23.15
CA GLU A 52 -4.05 -16.20 22.18
C GLU A 52 -3.28 -16.69 20.95
N MET A 53 -2.22 -17.48 21.14
CA MET A 53 -1.43 -18.05 20.04
C MET A 53 -2.28 -19.02 19.20
N GLU A 54 -3.02 -19.92 19.87
CA GLU A 54 -3.93 -20.86 19.20
C GLU A 54 -5.05 -20.13 18.46
N SER A 55 -5.61 -19.08 19.08
CA SER A 55 -6.61 -18.23 18.46
C SER A 55 -6.08 -17.52 17.20
N ALA A 56 -4.84 -17.02 17.24
CA ALA A 56 -4.19 -16.39 16.08
C ALA A 56 -3.93 -17.41 14.95
N GLU A 57 -3.50 -18.62 15.27
CA GLU A 57 -3.31 -19.70 14.30
C GLU A 57 -4.63 -20.12 13.63
N LEU A 58 -5.72 -20.21 14.40
CA LEU A 58 -7.05 -20.48 13.84
C LEU A 58 -7.54 -19.37 12.90
N LEU A 59 -7.28 -18.10 13.25
CA LEU A 59 -7.56 -16.97 12.38
C LEU A 59 -6.78 -17.08 11.06
N GLU A 60 -5.48 -17.34 11.12
CA GLU A 60 -4.64 -17.50 9.92
C GLU A 60 -5.09 -18.69 9.06
N LEU A 61 -5.36 -19.84 9.70
CA LEU A 61 -5.90 -21.01 9.02
C LEU A 61 -7.20 -20.66 8.29
N SER A 62 -8.09 -19.90 8.93
CA SER A 62 -9.37 -19.50 8.34
C SER A 62 -9.20 -18.72 7.03
N MET A 63 -8.12 -17.93 6.88
CA MET A 63 -7.83 -17.16 5.66
C MET A 63 -7.48 -18.04 4.45
N SER A 64 -7.01 -19.26 4.70
CA SER A 64 -6.67 -20.25 3.65
C SER A 64 -7.85 -21.15 3.24
N ILE A 65 -9.01 -21.02 3.91
CA ILE A 65 -10.18 -21.87 3.70
C ILE A 65 -11.23 -21.17 2.83
N ASP A 66 -11.48 -21.75 1.65
CA ASP A 66 -12.49 -21.25 0.71
C ASP A 66 -13.93 -21.44 1.21
N ASP A 67 -14.21 -22.54 1.93
CA ASP A 67 -15.56 -22.85 2.42
C ASP A 67 -15.97 -21.88 3.54
N GLU A 68 -16.93 -21.02 3.24
CA GLU A 68 -17.39 -19.97 4.15
C GLU A 68 -17.88 -20.51 5.51
N LYS A 69 -18.53 -21.68 5.52
CA LYS A 69 -19.06 -22.26 6.74
C LYS A 69 -17.93 -22.76 7.64
N GLN A 70 -16.91 -23.40 7.06
CA GLN A 70 -15.71 -23.84 7.77
C GLN A 70 -14.90 -22.64 8.25
N ARG A 71 -14.68 -21.62 7.41
CA ARG A 71 -14.00 -20.37 7.80
C ARG A 71 -14.67 -19.73 9.02
N LYS A 72 -15.99 -19.53 8.97
CA LYS A 72 -16.76 -18.98 10.11
C LYS A 72 -16.80 -19.89 11.33
N ALA A 73 -16.56 -21.19 11.20
CA ALA A 73 -16.46 -22.09 12.35
C ALA A 73 -15.11 -21.89 13.06
N LEU A 74 -14.01 -21.85 12.29
CA LEU A 74 -12.66 -21.57 12.80
C LEU A 74 -12.58 -20.21 13.49
N LEU A 75 -13.16 -19.17 12.89
CA LEU A 75 -13.20 -17.83 13.50
C LEU A 75 -13.96 -17.81 14.84
N ARG A 76 -15.04 -18.57 14.96
CA ARG A 76 -15.77 -18.69 16.24
C ARG A 76 -14.96 -19.45 17.27
N GLU A 77 -14.28 -20.52 16.88
CA GLU A 77 -13.38 -21.27 17.75
C GLU A 77 -12.22 -20.38 18.24
N ALA A 78 -11.64 -19.56 17.36
CA ALA A 78 -10.63 -18.57 17.72
C ALA A 78 -11.14 -17.59 18.79
N ILE A 79 -12.36 -17.07 18.63
CA ILE A 79 -12.99 -16.16 19.59
C ILE A 79 -13.33 -16.87 20.92
N GLU A 80 -13.70 -18.14 20.88
CA GLU A 80 -13.95 -18.93 22.08
C GLU A 80 -12.67 -19.15 22.91
N LEU A 81 -11.52 -19.36 22.24
CA LEU A 81 -10.21 -19.47 22.89
C LEU A 81 -9.74 -18.12 23.45
N TRP A 82 -9.86 -17.06 22.65
CA TRP A 82 -9.45 -15.70 23.03
C TRP A 82 -10.50 -14.67 22.61
N PRO A 83 -11.38 -14.24 23.54
CA PRO A 83 -12.45 -13.30 23.24
C PRO A 83 -11.98 -11.95 22.71
N GLU A 84 -10.77 -11.52 23.05
CA GLU A 84 -10.16 -10.26 22.61
C GLU A 84 -9.38 -10.39 21.29
N ASN A 85 -9.51 -11.51 20.56
CA ASN A 85 -9.04 -11.60 19.17
C ASN A 85 -9.95 -10.75 18.25
N TRP A 86 -9.78 -9.43 18.31
CA TRP A 86 -10.61 -8.47 17.58
C TRP A 86 -10.56 -8.65 16.07
N ASN A 87 -9.45 -9.16 15.52
CA ASN A 87 -9.34 -9.48 14.10
C ASN A 87 -10.30 -10.62 13.71
N ALA A 88 -10.42 -11.67 14.52
CA ALA A 88 -11.39 -12.73 14.27
C ALA A 88 -12.84 -12.22 14.33
N HIS A 89 -13.13 -11.25 15.22
CA HIS A 89 -14.45 -10.58 15.24
C HIS A 89 -14.69 -9.78 13.97
N LEU A 90 -13.68 -9.02 13.48
CA LEU A 90 -13.78 -8.25 12.24
C LEU A 90 -14.12 -9.13 11.03
N GLU A 91 -13.47 -10.29 10.90
CA GLU A 91 -13.73 -11.25 9.80
C GLU A 91 -15.15 -11.84 9.82
N LEU A 92 -15.84 -11.79 10.97
CA LEU A 92 -17.24 -12.23 11.10
C LEU A 92 -18.26 -11.12 10.83
N ILE A 93 -17.84 -9.87 10.64
CA ILE A 93 -18.75 -8.75 10.38
C ILE A 93 -19.33 -8.86 8.97
N GLU A 94 -20.66 -8.83 8.88
CA GLU A 94 -21.39 -8.95 7.62
C GLU A 94 -22.31 -7.76 7.38
N GLY A 95 -22.83 -7.66 6.15
CA GLY A 95 -23.81 -6.66 5.75
C GLY A 95 -23.27 -5.62 4.78
N THR A 96 -24.05 -4.57 4.58
CA THR A 96 -23.63 -3.41 3.80
C THR A 96 -22.50 -2.66 4.51
N LEU A 97 -21.68 -1.91 3.77
CA LEU A 97 -20.60 -1.11 4.34
C LEU A 97 -21.05 -0.20 5.51
N VAL A 98 -22.25 0.35 5.43
CA VAL A 98 -22.83 1.17 6.52
C VAL A 98 -23.07 0.32 7.78
N GLU A 99 -23.61 -0.89 7.62
CA GLU A 99 -23.80 -1.84 8.72
C GLU A 99 -22.46 -2.37 9.25
N GLN A 100 -21.47 -2.58 8.38
CA GLN A 100 -20.14 -3.01 8.76
C GLN A 100 -19.45 -1.94 9.62
N ILE A 101 -19.39 -0.68 9.16
CA ILE A 101 -18.80 0.43 9.94
C ILE A 101 -19.50 0.57 11.30
N LYS A 102 -20.83 0.44 11.34
CA LYS A 102 -21.57 0.47 12.61
C LYS A 102 -21.12 -0.66 13.56
N GLN A 103 -21.01 -1.88 13.07
CA GLN A 103 -20.56 -3.04 13.86
C GLN A 103 -19.10 -2.88 14.31
N ILE A 104 -18.22 -2.35 13.46
CA ILE A 104 -16.81 -2.11 13.80
C ILE A 104 -16.71 -1.05 14.91
N ARG A 105 -17.50 0.03 14.87
CA ARG A 105 -17.57 1.01 15.97
C ARG A 105 -18.03 0.37 17.29
N GLU A 106 -19.07 -0.46 17.24
CA GLU A 106 -19.54 -1.18 18.42
C GLU A 106 -18.48 -2.16 18.97
N LEU A 107 -17.65 -2.73 18.09
CA LEU A 107 -16.53 -3.59 18.46
C LEU A 107 -15.38 -2.78 19.08
N GLU A 108 -15.03 -1.63 18.48
CA GLU A 108 -13.98 -0.74 18.97
C GLU A 108 -14.30 -0.23 20.38
N ILE A 109 -15.56 0.11 20.68
CA ILE A 109 -15.98 0.49 22.05
C ILE A 109 -15.75 -0.65 23.06
N LYS A 110 -16.01 -1.90 22.67
CA LYS A 110 -15.76 -3.06 23.55
C LYS A 110 -14.28 -3.29 23.77
N ALA A 111 -13.49 -3.18 22.70
CA ALA A 111 -12.05 -3.32 22.74
C ALA A 111 -11.39 -2.19 23.54
N PHE A 112 -11.91 -0.97 23.45
CA PHE A 112 -11.47 0.18 24.22
C PHE A 112 -11.57 -0.08 25.72
N HIS A 113 -12.71 -0.58 26.21
CA HIS A 113 -12.86 -0.92 27.62
C HIS A 113 -11.88 -1.98 28.13
N LYS A 114 -11.40 -2.87 27.23
CA LYS A 114 -10.33 -3.82 27.55
C LYS A 114 -8.96 -3.17 27.56
N TRP A 115 -8.70 -2.29 26.61
CA TRP A 115 -7.46 -1.52 26.58
C TRP A 115 -7.34 -0.54 27.76
N GLU A 116 -8.45 0.04 28.25
CA GLU A 116 -8.45 0.90 29.44
C GLU A 116 -7.96 0.18 30.72
N GLU A 117 -8.02 -1.15 30.76
CA GLU A 117 -7.52 -1.97 31.87
C GLU A 117 -5.97 -2.12 31.85
N THR A 118 -5.31 -1.71 30.76
CA THR A 118 -3.85 -1.81 30.56
C THR A 118 -3.10 -0.55 31.05
N ASP A 119 -1.77 -0.57 30.94
CA ASP A 119 -0.90 0.55 31.30
C ASP A 119 -0.95 1.71 30.28
N GLN A 120 -1.56 1.50 29.10
CA GLN A 120 -1.78 2.51 28.06
C GLN A 120 -0.47 3.16 27.58
N VAL A 121 0.55 2.33 27.35
CA VAL A 121 1.89 2.76 26.91
C VAL A 121 2.11 2.62 25.40
N GLY A 122 1.06 2.27 24.65
CA GLY A 122 1.08 2.19 23.20
C GLY A 122 1.70 0.90 22.68
N TRP A 123 2.25 0.96 21.46
CA TRP A 123 2.62 -0.24 20.68
C TRP A 123 3.70 -1.12 21.32
N ILE A 124 4.52 -0.54 22.21
CA ILE A 124 5.55 -1.27 22.95
C ILE A 124 4.94 -2.36 23.85
N ASN A 125 3.71 -2.15 24.33
CA ASN A 125 2.96 -3.17 25.05
C ASN A 125 2.19 -4.05 24.05
N TYR A 126 2.62 -5.31 23.90
CA TYR A 126 2.01 -6.23 22.96
C TYR A 126 0.55 -6.59 23.32
N GLU A 127 0.13 -6.43 24.58
CA GLU A 127 -1.26 -6.62 25.00
C GLU A 127 -2.20 -5.52 24.46
N GLU A 128 -1.67 -4.33 24.16
CA GLU A 128 -2.45 -3.20 23.65
C GLU A 128 -2.62 -3.24 22.13
N ARG A 129 -1.69 -3.90 21.42
CA ARG A 129 -1.67 -3.97 19.94
C ARG A 129 -2.98 -4.46 19.31
N PRO A 130 -3.71 -5.45 19.86
CA PRO A 130 -5.00 -5.86 19.28
C PRO A 130 -6.00 -4.71 19.20
N TYR A 131 -6.11 -3.88 20.24
CA TYR A 131 -6.99 -2.71 20.22
C TYR A 131 -6.46 -1.63 19.27
N LEU A 132 -5.16 -1.30 19.34
CA LEU A 132 -4.56 -0.28 18.47
C LEU A 132 -4.72 -0.61 16.98
N ARG A 133 -4.54 -1.88 16.60
CA ARG A 133 -4.80 -2.35 15.23
C ARG A 133 -6.26 -2.24 14.83
N LEU A 134 -7.20 -2.66 15.70
CA LEU A 134 -8.63 -2.53 15.43
C LEU A 134 -9.02 -1.06 15.20
N LYS A 135 -8.54 -0.16 16.06
CA LYS A 135 -8.79 1.28 15.95
C LYS A 135 -8.21 1.85 14.65
N PHE A 136 -6.99 1.47 14.30
CA PHE A 136 -6.35 1.87 13.05
C PHE A 136 -7.11 1.36 11.83
N MET A 137 -7.57 0.10 11.84
CA MET A 137 -8.39 -0.46 10.75
C MET A 137 -9.71 0.30 10.57
N LEU A 138 -10.39 0.64 11.67
CA LEU A 138 -11.58 1.49 11.63
C LEU A 138 -11.24 2.85 10.99
N ALA A 139 -10.16 3.51 11.44
CA ALA A 139 -9.72 4.79 10.91
C ALA A 139 -9.43 4.74 9.39
N VAL A 140 -8.72 3.70 8.93
CA VAL A 140 -8.44 3.47 7.50
C VAL A 140 -9.72 3.26 6.69
N ILE A 141 -10.69 2.49 7.20
CA ILE A 141 -11.98 2.32 6.52
C ILE A 141 -12.70 3.66 6.40
N LEU A 142 -12.80 4.42 7.49
CA LEU A 142 -13.41 5.76 7.49
C LEU A 142 -12.72 6.70 6.49
N PHE A 143 -11.39 6.72 6.48
CA PHE A 143 -10.57 7.49 5.55
C PHE A 143 -10.83 7.14 4.08
N LYS A 144 -10.83 5.84 3.76
CA LYS A 144 -11.12 5.33 2.40
C LYS A 144 -12.54 5.69 1.96
N GLN A 145 -13.50 5.77 2.89
CA GLN A 145 -14.87 6.21 2.60
C GLN A 145 -15.07 7.74 2.61
N GLY A 146 -14.04 8.52 2.91
CA GLY A 146 -14.12 9.98 2.95
C GLY A 146 -14.80 10.56 4.20
N LEU A 147 -14.98 9.76 5.25
CA LEU A 147 -15.43 10.23 6.57
C LEU A 147 -14.24 10.82 7.33
N LEU A 148 -13.69 11.92 6.79
CA LEU A 148 -12.36 12.41 7.13
C LEU A 148 -12.23 12.95 8.56
N GLU A 149 -13.23 13.68 9.05
CA GLU A 149 -13.22 14.25 10.40
C GLU A 149 -13.16 13.15 11.47
N GLU A 150 -13.97 12.12 11.32
CA GLU A 150 -13.97 10.98 12.24
C GLU A 150 -12.70 10.13 12.10
N ALA A 151 -12.20 9.93 10.88
CA ALA A 151 -10.94 9.23 10.66
C ALA A 151 -9.77 9.97 11.34
N LEU A 152 -9.74 11.30 11.23
CA LEU A 152 -8.73 12.16 11.83
C LEU A 152 -8.69 12.00 13.35
N GLU A 153 -9.84 12.05 14.02
CA GLU A 153 -9.95 11.85 15.47
C GLU A 153 -9.34 10.51 15.91
N HIS A 154 -9.61 9.43 15.17
CA HIS A 154 -9.02 8.13 15.46
C HIS A 154 -7.50 8.10 15.23
N PHE A 155 -7.00 8.71 14.15
CA PHE A 155 -5.57 8.72 13.86
C PHE A 155 -4.78 9.63 14.82
N GLU A 156 -5.30 10.81 15.16
CA GLU A 156 -4.69 11.71 16.15
C GLU A 156 -4.64 11.02 17.52
N ASN A 157 -5.71 10.35 17.95
CA ASN A 157 -5.69 9.60 19.20
C ASN A 157 -4.68 8.43 19.17
N LEU A 158 -4.52 7.74 18.04
CA LEU A 158 -3.47 6.71 17.90
C LEU A 158 -2.07 7.30 17.99
N TYR A 159 -1.86 8.45 17.34
CA TYR A 159 -0.59 9.17 17.34
C TYR A 159 -0.22 9.71 18.74
N GLU A 160 -1.21 10.11 19.54
CA GLU A 160 -1.03 10.49 20.94
C GLU A 160 -0.68 9.29 21.84
N ILE A 161 -1.27 8.12 21.60
CA ILE A 161 -1.03 6.91 22.40
C ILE A 161 0.35 6.30 22.10
N ASP A 162 0.78 6.30 20.84
CA ASP A 162 2.05 5.72 20.40
C ASP A 162 2.95 6.79 19.77
N GLU A 163 3.80 7.42 20.58
CA GLU A 163 4.71 8.49 20.14
C GLU A 163 5.65 8.05 18.99
N MET A 164 5.95 6.75 18.89
CA MET A 164 6.78 6.20 17.81
C MET A 164 6.01 5.99 16.50
N ASP A 165 4.69 6.18 16.54
CA ASP A 165 3.76 6.00 15.44
C ASP A 165 4.02 4.71 14.64
N SER A 166 4.00 3.59 15.35
CA SER A 166 4.39 2.27 14.85
C SER A 166 3.46 1.78 13.73
N LEU A 167 2.23 2.30 13.70
CA LEU A 167 1.24 2.00 12.66
C LEU A 167 1.28 2.97 11.48
N GLY A 168 2.00 4.09 11.59
CA GLY A 168 2.11 5.09 10.53
C GLY A 168 0.86 5.95 10.36
N ALA A 169 0.15 6.26 11.44
CA ALA A 169 -1.01 7.15 11.48
C ALA A 169 -0.68 8.55 10.91
N ARG A 170 0.56 9.05 11.09
CA ARG A 170 0.97 10.38 10.58
C ARG A 170 0.76 10.55 9.08
N TYR A 171 0.95 9.49 8.28
CA TYR A 171 0.76 9.55 6.83
C TYR A 171 -0.72 9.76 6.46
N TYR A 172 -1.63 9.17 7.23
CA TYR A 172 -3.06 9.39 7.05
C TYR A 172 -3.48 10.76 7.56
N ILE A 173 -2.97 11.23 8.71
CA ILE A 173 -3.23 12.59 9.22
C ILE A 173 -2.80 13.63 8.17
N MET A 174 -1.57 13.52 7.67
CA MET A 174 -1.03 14.38 6.62
C MET A 174 -1.88 14.35 5.34
N SER A 175 -2.33 13.17 4.92
CA SER A 175 -3.24 13.01 3.77
C SER A 175 -4.62 13.61 4.02
N ILE A 176 -5.14 13.54 5.24
CA ILE A 176 -6.42 14.17 5.62
C ILE A 176 -6.29 15.69 5.53
N TYR A 177 -5.25 16.29 6.12
CA TYR A 177 -5.01 17.73 6.03
C TYR A 177 -4.88 18.19 4.57
N CYS A 178 -4.24 17.40 3.71
CA CYS A 178 -4.23 17.68 2.27
C CYS A 178 -5.64 17.63 1.65
N ARG A 179 -6.44 16.61 1.97
CA ARG A 179 -7.81 16.42 1.44
C ARG A 179 -8.81 17.47 1.96
N THR A 180 -8.54 18.09 3.10
CA THR A 180 -9.33 19.19 3.67
C THR A 180 -8.77 20.57 3.35
N TYR A 181 -7.66 20.64 2.60
CA TYR A 181 -6.95 21.87 2.25
C TYR A 181 -6.42 22.66 3.46
N ASP A 182 -6.08 21.97 4.55
CA ASP A 182 -5.55 22.55 5.78
C ASP A 182 -4.02 22.58 5.76
N PHE A 183 -3.46 23.59 5.08
CA PHE A 183 -2.01 23.76 4.98
C PHE A 183 -1.34 24.00 6.35
N GLU A 184 -1.98 24.74 7.26
CA GLU A 184 -1.32 25.14 8.50
C GLU A 184 -1.13 23.93 9.43
N SER A 185 -2.15 23.09 9.59
CA SER A 185 -2.02 21.84 10.37
C SER A 185 -1.10 20.83 9.69
N ALA A 186 -1.12 20.73 8.36
CA ALA A 186 -0.15 19.91 7.63
C ALA A 186 1.29 20.35 7.90
N TYR A 187 1.56 21.66 7.87
CA TYR A 187 2.88 22.21 8.12
C TYR A 187 3.34 22.03 9.58
N GLU A 188 2.42 22.19 10.54
CA GLU A 188 2.69 21.93 11.97
C GLU A 188 3.12 20.48 12.18
N LEU A 189 2.33 19.52 11.69
CA LEU A 189 2.67 18.09 11.77
C LEU A 189 4.03 17.79 11.12
N PHE A 190 4.29 18.35 9.92
CA PHE A 190 5.57 18.17 9.23
C PHE A 190 6.77 18.71 10.03
N SER A 191 6.56 19.76 10.82
CA SER A 191 7.61 20.40 11.62
C SER A 191 7.88 19.69 12.96
N ASP A 192 6.89 18.97 13.48
CA ASP A 192 6.91 18.42 14.84
C ASP A 192 7.37 16.95 14.93
N VAL A 193 7.51 16.26 13.79
CA VAL A 193 8.01 14.87 13.80
C VAL A 193 9.47 14.79 14.30
N PRO A 194 9.85 13.69 14.99
CA PRO A 194 11.17 13.56 15.63
C PRO A 194 12.32 13.25 14.65
N TYR A 195 12.08 13.34 13.34
CA TYR A 195 13.01 13.00 12.27
C TYR A 195 12.95 14.05 11.14
N PRO A 196 13.93 14.10 10.23
CA PRO A 196 13.89 15.03 9.10
C PRO A 196 12.73 14.70 8.13
N ALA A 197 11.59 15.37 8.27
CA ALA A 197 10.43 15.16 7.41
C ALA A 197 10.70 15.49 5.92
N SER A 198 11.69 16.36 5.66
CA SER A 198 12.21 16.68 4.33
C SER A 198 12.91 15.51 3.63
N GLU A 199 13.13 14.40 4.33
CA GLU A 199 13.69 13.16 3.76
C GLU A 199 12.62 12.05 3.59
N ASP A 200 11.34 12.34 3.85
CA ASP A 200 10.23 11.38 3.80
C ASP A 200 9.20 11.78 2.74
N ASP A 201 9.26 11.14 1.57
CA ASP A 201 8.42 11.47 0.43
C ASP A 201 6.92 11.38 0.72
N ARG A 202 6.49 10.50 1.62
CA ARG A 202 5.08 10.37 2.03
C ARG A 202 4.60 11.49 2.92
N MET A 203 5.50 12.22 3.59
CA MET A 203 5.17 13.46 4.31
C MET A 203 5.25 14.67 3.37
N ILE A 204 6.24 14.71 2.48
CA ILE A 204 6.47 15.83 1.56
C ILE A 204 5.32 15.93 0.54
N ILE A 205 4.90 14.82 -0.08
CA ILE A 205 3.92 14.86 -1.18
C ILE A 205 2.59 15.51 -0.78
N PRO A 206 1.89 15.10 0.30
CA PRO A 206 0.62 15.73 0.62
C PRO A 206 0.80 17.20 1.05
N LEU A 207 1.89 17.54 1.74
CA LEU A 207 2.19 18.93 2.12
C LEU A 207 2.47 19.80 0.88
N LEU A 208 3.24 19.30 -0.07
CA LEU A 208 3.50 19.94 -1.37
C LEU A 208 2.18 20.18 -2.11
N VAL A 209 1.33 19.16 -2.23
CA VAL A 209 0.05 19.26 -2.92
C VAL A 209 -0.84 20.32 -2.28
N VAL A 210 -1.00 20.32 -0.96
CA VAL A 210 -1.81 21.33 -0.29
C VAL A 210 -1.18 22.72 -0.36
N ALA A 211 0.14 22.85 -0.36
CA ALA A 211 0.83 24.12 -0.57
C ALA A 211 0.53 24.71 -1.95
N VAL A 212 0.60 23.91 -3.02
CA VAL A 212 0.24 24.34 -4.39
C VAL A 212 -1.21 24.80 -4.44
N LEU A 213 -2.13 23.96 -3.97
CA LEU A 213 -3.57 24.21 -4.10
C LEU A 213 -4.10 25.32 -3.18
N THR A 214 -3.36 25.68 -2.13
CA THR A 214 -3.65 26.83 -1.27
C THR A 214 -2.80 28.08 -1.61
N ASN A 215 -2.09 28.05 -2.76
CA ASN A 215 -1.30 29.15 -3.30
C ASN A 215 -0.12 29.60 -2.39
N LYS A 216 0.47 28.66 -1.65
CA LYS A 216 1.69 28.81 -0.85
C LYS A 216 2.93 28.49 -1.69
N LEU A 217 3.02 29.06 -2.89
CA LEU A 217 3.93 28.61 -3.95
C LEU A 217 5.43 28.68 -3.59
N THR A 218 5.84 29.60 -2.73
CA THR A 218 7.24 29.64 -2.24
C THR A 218 7.57 28.37 -1.47
N TYR A 219 6.71 27.96 -0.53
CA TYR A 219 6.87 26.72 0.22
C TYR A 219 6.79 25.49 -0.68
N ALA A 220 5.86 25.51 -1.65
CA ALA A 220 5.73 24.42 -2.61
C ALA A 220 7.02 24.20 -3.41
N LYS A 221 7.74 25.26 -3.82
CA LYS A 221 9.01 25.12 -4.53
C LYS A 221 10.09 24.49 -3.66
N ASP A 222 10.20 24.93 -2.40
CA ASP A 222 11.17 24.35 -1.46
C ASP A 222 10.86 22.86 -1.22
N LEU A 223 9.59 22.51 -1.01
CA LEU A 223 9.14 21.12 -0.85
C LEU A 223 9.34 20.26 -2.11
N PHE A 224 9.25 20.85 -3.30
CA PHE A 224 9.53 20.14 -4.54
C PHE A 224 11.02 19.77 -4.65
N LEU A 225 11.91 20.68 -4.25
CA LEU A 225 13.35 20.40 -4.19
C LEU A 225 13.67 19.32 -3.14
N ASP A 226 13.03 19.39 -1.96
CA ASP A 226 13.15 18.34 -0.94
C ASP A 226 12.67 16.98 -1.49
N LEU A 227 11.58 16.95 -2.26
CA LEU A 227 11.08 15.72 -2.88
C LEU A 227 12.05 15.15 -3.93
N GLU A 228 12.67 16.01 -4.75
CA GLU A 228 13.70 15.59 -5.71
C GLU A 228 14.94 15.01 -5.01
N GLU A 229 15.37 15.60 -3.89
CA GLU A 229 16.50 15.10 -3.10
C GLU A 229 16.14 13.79 -2.37
N ALA A 230 14.93 13.71 -1.81
CA ALA A 230 14.48 12.52 -1.08
C ALA A 230 14.25 11.33 -2.01
N ASN A 231 13.74 11.53 -3.23
CA ASN A 231 13.30 10.46 -4.11
C ASN A 231 13.81 10.54 -5.56
N ASP A 232 14.88 9.77 -5.79
CA ASP A 232 15.56 9.50 -7.06
C ASP A 232 14.66 8.97 -8.21
N ASN A 233 13.42 8.59 -7.91
CA ASN A 233 12.45 8.04 -8.85
C ASN A 233 11.32 9.01 -9.23
N LEU A 234 11.38 10.26 -8.77
CA LEU A 234 10.35 11.27 -9.06
C LEU A 234 10.08 11.43 -10.56
N PHE A 235 11.13 11.31 -11.39
CA PHE A 235 11.04 11.39 -12.86
C PHE A 235 9.97 10.46 -13.47
N GLN A 236 9.64 9.35 -12.80
CA GLN A 236 8.64 8.39 -13.28
C GLN A 236 7.21 8.98 -13.30
N LEU A 237 6.93 10.01 -12.50
CA LEU A 237 5.65 10.75 -12.55
C LEU A 237 5.47 11.54 -13.85
N PHE A 238 6.58 11.96 -14.48
CA PHE A 238 6.60 12.90 -15.60
C PHE A 238 7.04 12.25 -16.92
N MET A 239 6.96 10.91 -17.02
CA MET A 239 7.29 10.20 -18.26
C MET A 239 6.28 10.45 -19.38
N ASP A 240 5.06 10.84 -19.03
CA ASP A 240 3.96 11.20 -19.92
C ASP A 240 3.41 12.57 -19.50
N ASP A 241 2.64 13.21 -20.39
CA ASP A 241 1.99 14.51 -20.14
C ASP A 241 0.74 14.39 -19.24
N SER A 242 0.68 13.38 -18.36
CA SER A 242 -0.43 13.14 -17.43
C SER A 242 -0.02 12.23 -16.27
N TRP A 243 -0.79 12.27 -15.17
CA TRP A 243 -0.59 11.35 -14.03
C TRP A 243 -0.53 9.87 -14.48
N PRO A 244 0.45 9.07 -14.01
CA PRO A 244 0.54 7.65 -14.30
C PRO A 244 -0.46 6.85 -13.48
N MET A 245 -1.75 6.98 -13.79
CA MET A 245 -2.87 6.46 -13.00
C MET A 245 -2.81 4.95 -12.79
N ASP A 246 -2.38 4.17 -13.79
CA ASP A 246 -2.24 2.72 -13.67
C ASP A 246 -1.24 2.35 -12.57
N LEU A 247 -0.18 3.15 -12.41
CA LEU A 247 0.82 2.92 -11.36
C LEU A 247 0.31 3.41 -10.00
N ILE A 248 -0.26 4.63 -9.93
CA ILE A 248 -0.81 5.20 -8.69
C ILE A 248 -1.90 4.29 -8.10
N LEU A 249 -2.76 3.73 -8.94
CA LEU A 249 -3.81 2.81 -8.50
C LEU A 249 -3.28 1.39 -8.22
N GLY A 250 -2.24 0.96 -8.92
CA GLY A 250 -1.66 -0.38 -8.79
C GLY A 250 -0.87 -0.62 -7.49
N PHE A 251 -0.36 0.44 -6.86
CA PHE A 251 0.44 0.36 -5.63
C PHE A 251 -0.34 0.67 -4.34
N GLY A 252 -1.68 0.72 -4.38
CA GLY A 252 -2.48 1.04 -3.19
C GLY A 252 -2.32 0.07 -2.00
N GLU A 253 -1.83 -1.16 -2.25
CA GLU A 253 -1.56 -2.17 -1.22
C GLU A 253 -0.26 -2.91 -1.58
N VAL A 254 0.88 -2.41 -1.08
CA VAL A 254 2.20 -3.03 -1.34
C VAL A 254 2.57 -3.99 -0.21
N ASP A 255 2.90 -5.25 -0.54
CA ASP A 255 3.34 -6.26 0.44
C ASP A 255 4.70 -5.93 1.08
N HIS A 256 5.53 -5.15 0.38
CA HIS A 256 6.85 -4.74 0.82
C HIS A 256 7.03 -3.24 0.62
N PHE A 257 7.05 -2.51 1.72
CA PHE A 257 7.27 -1.07 1.71
C PHE A 257 8.77 -0.77 1.59
N GLN A 258 9.14 0.07 0.62
CA GLN A 258 10.47 0.68 0.54
C GLN A 258 10.30 2.20 0.62
N MET A 259 10.94 2.81 1.62
CA MET A 259 10.96 4.26 1.78
C MET A 259 11.64 4.91 0.57
N ASN A 260 11.13 6.07 0.15
CA ASN A 260 11.67 6.87 -0.95
C ASN A 260 11.86 6.08 -2.26
N SER A 261 10.86 5.26 -2.57
CA SER A 261 10.72 4.48 -3.79
C SER A 261 9.64 5.10 -4.68
N PHE A 262 9.48 4.60 -5.91
CA PHE A 262 8.34 5.06 -6.70
C PHE A 262 7.02 4.56 -6.11
N GLU A 263 7.04 3.41 -5.45
CA GLU A 263 5.92 2.81 -4.75
C GLU A 263 5.44 3.70 -3.60
N SER A 264 6.34 4.33 -2.83
CA SER A 264 5.95 5.27 -1.76
C SER A 264 5.33 6.55 -2.32
N ILE A 265 5.83 7.07 -3.46
CA ILE A 265 5.17 8.17 -4.20
C ILE A 265 3.75 7.76 -4.60
N ALA A 266 3.60 6.59 -5.21
CA ALA A 266 2.31 6.10 -5.69
C ALA A 266 1.31 5.92 -4.55
N VAL A 267 1.75 5.38 -3.41
CA VAL A 267 0.93 5.26 -2.19
C VAL A 267 0.51 6.64 -1.68
N ALA A 268 1.44 7.59 -1.54
CA ALA A 268 1.11 8.94 -1.08
C ALA A 268 0.07 9.61 -1.98
N LEU A 269 0.26 9.55 -3.31
CA LEU A 269 -0.71 10.09 -4.29
C LEU A 269 -2.06 9.34 -4.25
N ASN A 270 -2.07 8.04 -3.97
CA ASN A 270 -3.29 7.25 -3.83
C ASN A 270 -4.10 7.68 -2.60
N ASP A 271 -3.43 7.93 -1.47
CA ASP A 271 -4.09 8.37 -0.23
C ASP A 271 -4.82 9.71 -0.42
N ILE A 272 -4.28 10.60 -1.28
CA ILE A 272 -4.89 11.88 -1.65
C ILE A 272 -5.54 11.89 -3.05
N LEU A 273 -5.84 10.71 -3.60
CA LEU A 273 -6.33 10.56 -4.99
C LEU A 273 -7.48 11.50 -5.37
N PRO A 274 -8.52 11.72 -4.52
CA PRO A 274 -9.60 12.64 -4.86
C PRO A 274 -9.14 14.07 -5.17
N VAL A 275 -8.05 14.52 -4.56
CA VAL A 275 -7.45 15.84 -4.80
C VAL A 275 -6.65 15.80 -6.11
N VAL A 276 -5.81 14.78 -6.29
CA VAL A 276 -4.92 14.61 -7.46
C VAL A 276 -5.72 14.59 -8.76
N VAL A 277 -6.77 13.76 -8.84
CA VAL A 277 -7.57 13.61 -10.07
C VAL A 277 -8.49 14.81 -10.36
N SER A 278 -8.69 15.69 -9.38
CA SER A 278 -9.57 16.85 -9.50
C SER A 278 -8.83 18.11 -9.98
N SER A 279 -7.50 18.06 -10.09
CA SER A 279 -6.68 19.24 -10.40
C SER A 279 -5.65 18.95 -11.50
N GLU A 280 -6.00 19.30 -12.74
CA GLU A 280 -5.03 19.34 -13.86
C GLU A 280 -3.91 20.36 -13.56
N TYR A 281 -4.25 21.48 -12.92
CA TYR A 281 -3.29 22.52 -12.50
C TYR A 281 -2.15 21.98 -11.64
N LEU A 282 -2.43 21.00 -10.76
CA LEU A 282 -1.40 20.42 -9.90
C LEU A 282 -0.34 19.69 -10.71
N PHE A 283 -0.76 18.88 -11.69
CA PHE A 283 0.16 18.14 -12.55
C PHE A 283 1.02 19.09 -13.38
N ASP A 284 0.38 20.06 -14.04
CA ASP A 284 1.07 21.04 -14.88
C ASP A 284 2.08 21.85 -14.06
N TRP A 285 1.72 22.27 -12.85
CA TRP A 285 2.63 22.99 -11.96
C TRP A 285 3.84 22.12 -11.59
N MET A 286 3.63 20.87 -11.18
CA MET A 286 4.73 19.98 -10.80
C MET A 286 5.62 19.65 -12.00
N LEU A 287 5.05 19.47 -13.20
CA LEU A 287 5.80 19.26 -14.44
C LEU A 287 6.62 20.49 -14.82
N GLU A 288 6.06 21.70 -14.70
CA GLU A 288 6.79 22.94 -14.96
C GLU A 288 7.99 23.12 -14.02
N GLU A 289 7.83 22.84 -12.72
CA GLU A 289 8.95 22.90 -11.77
C GLU A 289 10.01 21.83 -12.08
N TYR A 290 9.59 20.60 -12.41
CA TYR A 290 10.49 19.52 -12.85
C TYR A 290 11.28 19.89 -14.12
N GLU A 291 10.63 20.51 -15.10
CA GLU A 291 11.26 20.91 -16.35
C GLU A 291 12.20 22.10 -16.18
N ALA A 292 11.89 23.02 -15.25
CA ALA A 292 12.69 24.19 -14.93
C ALA A 292 14.00 23.84 -14.20
N ALA A 293 14.05 22.72 -13.49
CA ALA A 293 15.28 22.20 -12.90
C ALA A 293 16.32 21.84 -13.99
N GLU A 294 17.53 22.40 -13.90
CA GLU A 294 18.53 22.34 -14.98
C GLU A 294 18.88 20.89 -15.38
N PRO A 295 19.13 20.60 -16.68
CA PRO A 295 19.38 19.24 -17.19
C PRO A 295 20.62 18.52 -16.66
N HIS A 296 21.44 19.15 -15.82
CA HIS A 296 22.78 18.69 -15.44
C HIS A 296 22.83 17.76 -14.23
N GLU A 297 21.69 17.59 -13.54
CA GLU A 297 21.48 16.63 -12.46
C GLU A 297 20.53 15.49 -12.85
N ARG A 298 19.98 15.53 -14.08
CA ARG A 298 19.11 14.48 -14.60
C ARG A 298 19.91 13.20 -14.78
N VAL A 299 19.78 12.27 -13.83
CA VAL A 299 20.22 10.89 -13.98
C VAL A 299 19.73 10.39 -15.33
N ASN A 300 20.66 9.94 -16.18
CA ASN A 300 20.39 9.53 -17.54
C ASN A 300 19.31 8.44 -17.56
N VAL A 301 18.07 8.83 -17.89
CA VAL A 301 16.86 7.99 -17.88
C VAL A 301 17.10 6.71 -18.71
N ASN A 302 17.90 6.80 -19.78
CA ASN A 302 18.23 5.65 -20.62
C ASN A 302 19.17 4.62 -19.95
N GLU A 303 20.00 4.99 -18.97
CA GLU A 303 20.88 4.06 -18.26
C GLU A 303 20.17 3.34 -17.09
N LYS A 304 19.28 4.03 -16.35
CA LYS A 304 18.45 3.42 -15.28
C LYS A 304 17.29 2.57 -15.84
N VAL A 305 16.68 2.94 -16.97
CA VAL A 305 15.64 2.12 -17.63
C VAL A 305 16.17 0.73 -18.01
N ILE A 306 17.44 0.62 -18.42
CA ILE A 306 18.06 -0.67 -18.76
C ILE A 306 18.28 -1.55 -17.53
N SER A 307 18.67 -0.99 -16.37
CA SER A 307 18.84 -1.76 -15.12
C SER A 307 17.50 -2.17 -14.49
N PHE A 308 16.46 -1.34 -14.63
CA PHE A 308 15.13 -1.59 -14.08
C PHE A 308 14.33 -2.67 -14.82
N THR A 309 14.58 -2.90 -16.12
CA THR A 309 14.04 -4.10 -16.82
C THR A 309 14.54 -5.42 -16.22
N GLY A 310 15.59 -5.39 -15.38
CA GLY A 310 16.09 -6.54 -14.63
C GLY A 310 15.36 -6.78 -13.30
N ALA A 311 15.11 -5.72 -12.52
CA ALA A 311 14.42 -5.81 -11.22
C ALA A 311 12.91 -6.02 -11.38
N SER A 312 12.29 -5.33 -12.34
CA SER A 312 10.88 -5.55 -12.71
C SER A 312 10.63 -6.96 -13.26
N LYS A 313 11.64 -7.64 -13.83
CA LYS A 313 11.51 -9.05 -14.26
C LYS A 313 11.43 -10.03 -13.10
N GLN A 314 12.08 -9.74 -11.96
CA GLN A 314 12.01 -10.61 -10.78
C GLN A 314 10.66 -10.46 -10.05
N TYR A 315 10.12 -9.24 -9.98
CA TYR A 315 8.81 -9.00 -9.35
C TYR A 315 7.63 -9.44 -10.25
N ARG A 316 7.67 -9.14 -11.56
CA ARG A 316 6.67 -9.60 -12.55
C ARG A 316 6.65 -11.12 -12.75
N ALA A 317 7.67 -11.84 -12.28
CA ALA A 317 7.72 -13.30 -12.36
C ALA A 317 7.04 -13.99 -11.16
N GLN A 318 6.80 -13.28 -10.05
CA GLN A 318 6.20 -13.84 -8.85
C GLN A 318 4.69 -13.57 -8.76
N THR A 319 4.20 -12.50 -9.39
CA THR A 319 2.77 -12.20 -9.46
C THR A 319 2.20 -12.54 -10.84
N ASN A 320 1.44 -13.64 -10.88
CA ASN A 320 0.59 -14.12 -11.97
C ASN A 320 1.24 -14.76 -13.23
N GLN A 321 0.81 -15.99 -13.48
CA GLN A 321 1.19 -16.88 -14.59
C GLN A 321 0.63 -16.46 -15.98
N PHE A 322 0.22 -15.20 -16.15
CA PHE A 322 -0.14 -14.61 -17.44
C PHE A 322 0.71 -13.37 -17.65
N THR A 323 1.80 -13.52 -18.39
CA THR A 323 2.71 -12.44 -18.76
C THR A 323 1.98 -11.46 -19.69
N TYR A 324 1.32 -10.47 -19.12
CA TYR A 324 0.98 -9.25 -19.83
C TYR A 324 2.30 -8.51 -20.11
N LYS A 325 2.91 -8.78 -21.27
CA LYS A 325 3.85 -7.81 -21.84
C LYS A 325 3.13 -6.47 -21.94
N SER A 326 3.75 -5.37 -21.52
CA SER A 326 3.26 -4.06 -21.94
C SER A 326 3.10 -4.09 -23.47
N TYR A 327 1.96 -3.67 -24.01
CA TYR A 327 1.73 -3.70 -25.46
C TYR A 327 2.79 -2.87 -26.22
N LEU A 328 3.45 -1.93 -25.54
CA LEU A 328 4.61 -1.19 -26.03
C LEU A 328 5.83 -2.09 -26.31
N GLU A 329 5.95 -3.23 -25.63
CA GLU A 329 6.99 -4.26 -25.85
C GLU A 329 6.57 -5.33 -26.88
N ILE A 330 5.39 -5.17 -27.49
CA ILE A 330 4.85 -6.07 -28.51
C ILE A 330 5.00 -5.37 -29.86
N PRO A 331 5.98 -5.76 -30.71
CA PRO A 331 6.29 -5.02 -31.94
C PRO A 331 5.11 -4.86 -32.90
N VAL A 332 4.17 -5.81 -32.91
CA VAL A 332 2.98 -5.72 -33.77
C VAL A 332 1.94 -4.70 -33.26
N LEU A 333 1.99 -4.35 -31.97
CA LEU A 333 1.06 -3.43 -31.29
C LEU A 333 1.70 -2.08 -30.92
N ALA A 334 3.00 -1.87 -31.16
CA ALA A 334 3.74 -0.70 -30.70
C ALA A 334 3.11 0.64 -31.15
N ASP A 335 2.57 0.70 -32.37
CA ASP A 335 1.93 1.90 -32.93
C ASP A 335 0.40 1.89 -32.81
N VAL A 336 -0.17 0.94 -32.08
CA VAL A 336 -1.62 0.79 -31.91
C VAL A 336 -2.06 1.56 -30.66
N VAL A 337 -3.15 2.31 -30.78
CA VAL A 337 -3.74 3.06 -29.65
C VAL A 337 -4.05 2.13 -28.48
N HIS A 338 -3.69 2.55 -27.26
CA HIS A 338 -3.75 1.76 -26.01
C HIS A 338 -4.97 0.83 -25.90
N ASN A 339 -6.20 1.37 -25.93
CA ASN A 339 -7.42 0.57 -25.77
C ASN A 339 -7.58 -0.54 -26.83
N ALA A 340 -7.11 -0.29 -28.05
CA ALA A 340 -7.13 -1.29 -29.12
C ALA A 340 -6.00 -2.31 -28.95
N ALA A 341 -4.83 -1.89 -28.46
CA ALA A 341 -3.71 -2.77 -28.18
C ALA A 341 -4.01 -3.75 -27.02
N VAL A 342 -4.63 -3.25 -25.94
CA VAL A 342 -5.12 -4.05 -24.81
C VAL A 342 -6.15 -5.08 -25.29
N THR A 343 -7.15 -4.65 -26.06
CA THR A 343 -8.18 -5.56 -26.60
C THR A 343 -7.57 -6.66 -27.48
N LEU A 344 -6.59 -6.33 -28.32
CA LEU A 344 -5.89 -7.30 -29.16
C LEU A 344 -5.04 -8.28 -28.35
N GLN A 345 -4.40 -7.81 -27.28
CA GLN A 345 -3.64 -8.65 -26.37
C GLN A 345 -4.51 -9.61 -25.57
N GLU A 346 -5.67 -9.17 -25.08
CA GLU A 346 -6.67 -10.01 -24.41
C GLU A 346 -7.18 -11.12 -25.34
N MET A 347 -7.28 -10.83 -26.65
CA MET A 347 -7.59 -11.82 -27.68
C MET A 347 -6.41 -12.75 -28.01
N GLY A 348 -5.24 -12.56 -27.41
CA GLY A 348 -4.03 -13.33 -27.67
C GLY A 348 -3.30 -12.96 -28.96
N LEU A 349 -3.60 -11.81 -29.56
CA LEU A 349 -3.04 -11.35 -30.84
C LEU A 349 -1.78 -10.52 -30.63
N VAL A 350 -0.66 -11.21 -30.35
CA VAL A 350 0.59 -10.59 -29.89
C VAL A 350 1.76 -10.78 -30.86
N LYS A 351 1.56 -11.51 -31.96
CA LYS A 351 2.50 -11.70 -33.06
C LYS A 351 1.81 -11.46 -34.40
N VAL A 352 2.59 -11.11 -35.42
CA VAL A 352 2.10 -10.87 -36.78
C VAL A 352 1.32 -12.08 -37.33
N GLU A 353 1.74 -13.29 -36.96
CA GLU A 353 1.13 -14.54 -37.41
C GLU A 353 -0.26 -14.79 -36.82
N ASP A 354 -0.54 -14.29 -35.62
CA ASP A 354 -1.80 -14.55 -34.90
C ASP A 354 -3.01 -13.94 -35.66
N PHE A 355 -2.77 -12.83 -36.35
CA PHE A 355 -3.77 -12.13 -37.16
C PHE A 355 -4.14 -12.86 -38.47
N SER A 356 -3.39 -13.88 -38.86
CA SER A 356 -3.68 -14.67 -40.07
C SER A 356 -4.96 -15.50 -39.96
N ALA A 357 -5.46 -15.71 -38.74
CA ALA A 357 -6.72 -16.39 -38.46
C ALA A 357 -7.96 -15.48 -38.66
N TYR A 358 -7.78 -14.16 -38.71
CA TYR A 358 -8.87 -13.18 -38.69
C TYR A 358 -8.95 -12.38 -40.00
N THR A 359 -10.17 -12.11 -40.46
CA THR A 359 -10.43 -11.16 -41.54
C THR A 359 -10.52 -9.72 -41.00
N GLU A 360 -10.25 -8.72 -41.84
CA GLU A 360 -10.41 -7.30 -41.46
C GLU A 360 -11.82 -6.98 -40.94
N LYS A 361 -12.85 -7.65 -41.50
CA LYS A 361 -14.24 -7.44 -41.11
C LYS A 361 -14.53 -8.00 -39.71
N GLU A 362 -13.90 -9.11 -39.32
CA GLU A 362 -14.07 -9.71 -38.00
C GLU A 362 -13.41 -8.84 -36.93
N LEU A 363 -12.20 -8.33 -37.18
CA LEU A 363 -11.52 -7.45 -36.23
C LEU A 363 -12.21 -6.09 -36.09
N LEU A 364 -12.74 -5.52 -37.19
CA LEU A 364 -13.53 -4.28 -37.11
C LEU A 364 -14.86 -4.43 -36.34
N ALA A 365 -15.31 -5.66 -36.09
CA ALA A 365 -16.50 -5.92 -35.27
C ALA A 365 -16.18 -6.00 -33.77
N VAL A 366 -14.89 -6.02 -33.39
CA VAL A 366 -14.44 -6.06 -32.00
C VAL A 366 -14.46 -4.63 -31.42
N LYS A 367 -14.96 -4.51 -30.19
CA LYS A 367 -15.02 -3.25 -29.44
C LYS A 367 -13.61 -2.62 -29.40
N HIS A 368 -13.53 -1.30 -29.55
CA HIS A 368 -12.27 -0.52 -29.58
C HIS A 368 -11.37 -0.69 -30.82
N ILE A 369 -11.66 -1.62 -31.76
CA ILE A 369 -10.90 -1.76 -33.01
C ILE A 369 -11.54 -0.93 -34.13
N GLY A 370 -10.83 0.10 -34.60
CA GLY A 370 -11.27 0.98 -35.68
C GLY A 370 -10.50 0.82 -36.99
N PRO A 371 -10.93 1.49 -38.08
CA PRO A 371 -10.21 1.50 -39.36
C PRO A 371 -8.75 1.97 -39.25
N GLN A 372 -8.45 2.86 -38.30
CA GLN A 372 -7.08 3.32 -38.02
C GLN A 372 -6.22 2.21 -37.41
N THR A 373 -6.77 1.43 -36.46
CA THR A 373 -6.10 0.25 -35.89
C THR A 373 -5.73 -0.75 -36.98
N ILE A 374 -6.65 -1.03 -37.92
CA ILE A 374 -6.37 -1.94 -39.05
C ILE A 374 -5.23 -1.41 -39.93
N LYS A 375 -5.16 -0.09 -40.14
CA LYS A 375 -4.09 0.54 -40.91
C LYS A 375 -2.74 0.44 -40.19
N GLN A 376 -2.71 0.67 -38.87
CA GLN A 376 -1.51 0.54 -38.03
C GLN A 376 -1.00 -0.90 -38.03
N LEU A 377 -1.90 -1.89 -37.82
CA LEU A 377 -1.53 -3.30 -37.88
C LEU A 377 -0.90 -3.70 -39.23
N LYS A 378 -1.43 -3.21 -40.35
CA LYS A 378 -0.84 -3.44 -41.68
C LYS A 378 0.54 -2.80 -41.83
N ALA A 379 0.73 -1.60 -41.28
CA ALA A 379 2.05 -0.95 -41.25
C ALA A 379 3.06 -1.78 -40.45
N ASN A 380 2.59 -2.45 -39.40
CA ASN A 380 3.37 -3.34 -38.54
C ASN A 380 3.53 -4.76 -39.11
N GLY A 381 3.23 -4.95 -40.40
CA GLY A 381 3.47 -6.20 -41.14
C GLY A 381 2.34 -7.24 -41.08
N VAL A 382 1.21 -6.93 -40.44
CA VAL A 382 0.06 -7.84 -40.35
C VAL A 382 -0.55 -8.14 -41.72
N LYS A 383 -0.74 -9.43 -41.99
CA LYS A 383 -1.50 -9.93 -43.13
C LYS A 383 -2.73 -10.69 -42.64
N PHE A 384 -3.88 -10.06 -42.79
CA PHE A 384 -5.17 -10.67 -42.45
C PHE A 384 -5.53 -11.81 -43.39
N LYS A 385 -6.40 -12.70 -42.90
CA LYS A 385 -7.06 -13.72 -43.71
C LYS A 385 -7.80 -13.05 -44.88
N LYS A 386 -7.49 -13.46 -46.11
CA LYS A 386 -8.31 -13.07 -47.28
C LYS A 386 -9.69 -13.72 -47.14
N LYS A 387 -10.72 -12.96 -47.47
CA LYS A 387 -12.10 -13.48 -47.55
C LYS A 387 -12.19 -14.74 -48.40
#